data_AF-A0ABD3HCN9-F1
#
_entry.id   AF-A0ABD3HCN9-F1
#
_cell.length_a   1.000
_cell.length_b   1.000
_cell.length_c   1.000
_cell.angle_alpha   90.00
_cell.angle_beta   90.00
_cell.angle_gamma   90.00
#
_symmetry.space_group_name_H-M   'P 1'
#
loop_
_entity.id
_entity.type
_entity.pdbx_description
1 polymer ?
#
loop_
_entity_poly.entity_id
_entity_poly.type
_entity_poly.pdbx_seq_one_letter_code
_entity_poly.pdbx_strand_id
1 'polypeptide(L)'
;MDTVGVFSYTIDGCLKEEFLQYEIDMAQDEEKQIAFCVSGWHCPIERSKNPNDPEGCKAHVSRKFIKECWHKCGCSMGCGNRVIQRGITRKLQIFFTHEGKGLGLRTLEQLPAGAFVCKYVGEILTNMEQEERNNNAKADPTVTHTYPILLDGDWCSEKGLKDEETMCLDATFSENTARFINHM
;
A
#
# COMPACT_ATOMS: atom_id res chain seq x y z
N MET A 1 7.40 19.48 -8.08
CA MET A 1 6.01 19.65 -8.55
C MET A 1 5.11 19.61 -7.33
N ASP A 2 4.71 20.79 -6.87
CA ASP A 2 3.89 21.00 -5.69
C ASP A 2 2.45 20.52 -5.95
N THR A 3 2.00 19.53 -5.19
CA THR A 3 0.58 19.15 -5.13
C THR A 3 -0.20 20.18 -4.31
N VAL A 4 -0.43 21.35 -4.91
CA VAL A 4 -1.39 22.31 -4.40
C VAL A 4 -2.80 21.72 -4.57
N GLY A 5 -3.30 21.08 -3.52
CA GLY A 5 -4.70 21.26 -3.09
C GLY A 5 -5.79 20.32 -3.60
N VAL A 6 -5.50 19.23 -4.31
CA VAL A 6 -6.57 18.25 -4.67
C VAL A 6 -6.49 17.04 -3.74
N PHE A 7 -7.40 16.97 -2.76
CA PHE A 7 -7.55 15.78 -1.91
C PHE A 7 -8.13 14.62 -2.71
N SER A 8 -7.68 13.40 -2.43
CA SER A 8 -8.17 12.17 -3.07
C SER A 8 -9.56 11.73 -2.56
N TYR A 9 -10.03 12.35 -1.48
CA TYR A 9 -11.29 12.00 -0.84
C TYR A 9 -12.43 12.96 -1.18
N THR A 10 -13.65 12.43 -1.17
CA THR A 10 -14.90 13.18 -1.10
C THR A 10 -15.13 13.71 0.32
N ILE A 11 -16.15 14.56 0.49
CA ILE A 11 -16.53 15.09 1.81
C ILE A 11 -16.97 13.97 2.77
N ASP A 12 -17.54 12.89 2.25
CA ASP A 12 -17.98 11.71 3.01
C ASP A 12 -16.84 10.73 3.33
N GLY A 13 -15.61 11.05 2.90
CA GLY A 13 -14.43 10.22 3.17
C GLY A 13 -14.30 8.98 2.29
N CYS A 14 -14.99 8.93 1.15
CA CYS A 14 -14.73 7.93 0.10
C CYS A 14 -13.70 8.47 -0.88
N LEU A 15 -13.00 7.61 -1.62
CA LEU A 15 -12.17 8.05 -2.75
C LEU A 15 -13.04 8.70 -3.83
N LYS A 16 -12.52 9.75 -4.45
CA LYS A 16 -13.13 10.34 -5.64
C LYS A 16 -13.14 9.31 -6.77
N GLU A 17 -14.24 9.31 -7.53
CA GLU A 17 -14.47 8.36 -8.63
C GLU A 17 -13.35 8.41 -9.68
N GLU A 18 -12.89 9.60 -10.04
CA GLU A 18 -11.77 9.81 -10.98
C GLU A 18 -10.45 9.16 -10.51
N PHE A 19 -10.19 9.16 -9.19
CA PHE A 19 -9.02 8.50 -8.62
C PHE A 19 -9.23 6.99 -8.58
N LEU A 20 -10.41 6.55 -8.11
CA LEU A 20 -10.74 5.14 -7.97
C LEU A 20 -10.73 4.42 -9.33
N GLN A 21 -11.36 4.99 -10.36
CA GLN A 21 -11.43 4.37 -11.68
C GLN A 21 -10.04 4.24 -12.31
N TYR A 22 -9.21 5.28 -12.17
CA TYR A 22 -7.82 5.21 -12.63
C TYR A 22 -7.07 4.04 -11.99
N GLU A 23 -7.15 3.86 -10.66
CA GLU A 23 -6.45 2.77 -9.98
C GLU A 23 -7.01 1.39 -10.37
N ILE A 24 -8.33 1.26 -10.59
CA ILE A 24 -8.94 0.02 -11.10
C ILE A 24 -8.40 -0.31 -12.50
N ASP A 25 -8.36 0.69 -13.39
CA ASP A 25 -7.87 0.51 -14.76
C ASP A 25 -6.39 0.12 -14.78
N MET A 26 -5.57 0.66 -13.87
CA MET A 26 -4.17 0.29 -13.71
C MET A 26 -4.00 -1.10 -13.09
N ALA A 27 -4.90 -1.54 -12.21
CA ALA A 27 -4.81 -2.85 -11.57
C ALA A 27 -5.18 -4.01 -12.52
N GLN A 28 -5.99 -3.73 -13.55
CA GLN A 28 -6.42 -4.74 -14.53
C GLN A 28 -5.42 -4.93 -15.69
N ASP A 29 -4.42 -4.06 -15.81
CA ASP A 29 -3.51 -4.03 -16.95
C ASP A 29 -2.08 -3.73 -16.47
N GLU A 30 -1.27 -4.79 -16.34
CA GLU A 30 0.13 -4.69 -15.90
C GLU A 30 0.98 -3.82 -16.84
N GLU A 31 0.68 -3.77 -18.14
CA GLU A 31 1.40 -2.93 -19.11
C GLU A 31 1.16 -1.45 -18.85
N LYS A 32 -0.03 -1.08 -18.35
CA LYS A 32 -0.35 0.31 -17.99
C LYS A 32 0.28 0.77 -16.69
N GLN A 33 0.74 -0.15 -15.84
CA GLN A 33 1.51 0.22 -14.64
C GLN A 33 2.94 0.67 -14.98
N ILE A 34 3.43 0.32 -16.18
CA ILE A 34 4.77 0.64 -16.65
C ILE A 34 4.80 2.05 -17.22
N ALA A 35 5.61 2.91 -16.61
CA ALA A 35 5.86 4.27 -17.05
C ALA A 35 7.26 4.40 -17.66
N PHE A 36 7.36 5.28 -18.66
CA PHE A 36 8.62 5.70 -19.27
C PHE A 36 8.75 7.22 -19.15
N CYS A 37 9.86 7.67 -18.57
CA CYS A 37 10.19 9.09 -18.58
C CYS A 37 10.86 9.49 -19.91
N VAL A 38 10.62 10.73 -20.33
CA VAL A 38 11.15 11.30 -21.58
C VAL A 38 12.69 11.30 -21.62
N SER A 39 13.33 11.35 -20.45
CA SER A 39 14.78 11.17 -20.30
C SER A 39 15.13 10.75 -18.88
N GLY A 40 16.39 10.34 -18.66
CA GLY A 40 16.93 10.07 -17.32
C GLY A 40 16.76 11.24 -16.36
N TRP A 41 16.90 12.46 -16.86
CA TRP A 41 16.69 13.70 -16.11
C TRP A 41 15.26 13.88 -15.59
N HIS A 42 14.28 13.19 -16.18
CA HIS A 42 12.89 13.19 -15.72
C HIS A 42 12.54 11.97 -14.87
N CYS A 43 13.43 10.97 -14.79
CA CYS A 43 13.21 9.75 -14.04
C CYS A 43 13.81 9.88 -12.63
N PRO A 44 12.99 9.87 -11.56
CA PRO A 44 13.50 9.90 -10.18
C PRO A 44 14.45 8.75 -9.86
N ILE A 45 14.21 7.56 -10.41
CA ILE A 45 15.08 6.40 -10.21
C ILE A 45 16.46 6.67 -10.83
N GLU A 46 16.54 7.10 -12.09
CA GLU A 46 17.84 7.36 -12.73
C GLU A 46 18.56 8.57 -12.12
N ARG A 47 17.83 9.64 -11.75
CA ARG A 47 18.39 10.77 -11.00
C ARG A 47 18.96 10.37 -9.65
N SER A 48 18.37 9.38 -8.99
CA SER A 48 18.85 8.90 -7.70
C SER A 48 20.13 8.07 -7.81
N LYS A 49 20.30 7.34 -8.93
CA LYS A 49 21.50 6.54 -9.22
C LYS A 49 22.69 7.43 -9.57
N ASN A 50 22.48 8.39 -10.48
CA ASN A 50 23.49 9.36 -10.86
C ASN A 50 22.85 10.72 -11.17
N PRO A 51 22.87 11.68 -10.22
CA PRO A 51 22.22 12.97 -10.40
C PRO A 51 22.90 13.87 -11.44
N ASN A 52 24.16 13.59 -11.79
CA ASN A 52 24.94 14.40 -12.74
C ASN A 52 24.87 13.88 -14.17
N ASP A 53 24.62 12.58 -14.35
CA ASP A 53 24.53 11.94 -15.67
C ASP A 53 23.56 10.75 -15.61
N PRO A 54 22.24 11.02 -15.55
CA PRO A 54 21.23 9.97 -15.47
C PRO A 54 21.02 9.28 -16.84
N GLU A 55 21.12 7.95 -16.84
CA GLU A 55 20.85 7.13 -18.03
C GLU A 55 19.39 7.21 -18.49
N GLY A 56 19.11 6.74 -19.71
CA GLY A 56 17.74 6.62 -20.21
C GLY A 56 16.86 5.74 -19.30
N CYS A 57 15.59 6.14 -19.13
CA CYS A 57 14.63 5.42 -18.29
C CYS A 57 14.37 4.01 -18.83
N LYS A 58 14.68 2.98 -18.03
CA LYS A 58 14.53 1.54 -18.38
C LYS A 58 13.14 0.97 -18.09
N ALA A 59 12.12 1.83 -18.11
CA ALA A 59 10.77 1.59 -17.57
C ALA A 59 10.74 1.40 -16.05
N HIS A 60 9.65 1.83 -15.41
CA HIS A 60 9.41 1.58 -14.00
C HIS A 60 7.93 1.62 -13.67
N VAL A 61 7.54 1.02 -12.55
CA VAL A 61 6.16 1.12 -12.07
C VAL A 61 5.89 2.55 -11.59
N SER A 62 4.73 3.11 -11.94
CA SER A 62 4.27 4.40 -11.43
C SER A 62 2.94 4.23 -10.72
N ARG A 63 2.89 4.51 -9.42
CA ARG A 63 1.66 4.42 -8.62
C ARG A 63 1.26 5.79 -8.08
N LYS A 64 -0.03 6.08 -8.08
CA LYS A 64 -0.52 7.24 -7.31
C LYS A 64 -0.54 6.88 -5.84
N PHE A 65 -0.39 7.89 -5.00
CA PHE A 65 -0.48 7.75 -3.55
C PHE A 65 -1.47 8.76 -3.00
N ILE A 66 -1.94 8.48 -1.79
CA ILE A 66 -2.84 9.37 -1.05
C ILE A 66 -2.04 10.04 0.06
N LYS A 67 -2.06 11.38 0.06
CA LYS A 67 -1.44 12.18 1.12
C LYS A 67 -2.49 12.75 2.06
N GLU A 68 -2.60 12.15 3.25
CA GLU A 68 -3.46 12.67 4.30
C GLU A 68 -2.85 13.89 5.01
N CYS A 69 -3.71 14.71 5.60
CA CYS A 69 -3.28 15.74 6.53
C CYS A 69 -2.68 15.09 7.78
N TRP A 70 -1.60 15.64 8.32
CA TRP A 70 -0.90 15.11 9.49
C TRP A 70 -0.82 16.16 10.61
N HIS A 71 -0.14 15.87 11.72
CA HIS A 71 -0.16 16.74 12.91
C HIS A 71 0.27 18.20 12.63
N LYS A 72 1.11 18.45 11.60
CA LYS A 72 1.52 19.80 11.22
C LYS A 72 0.52 20.57 10.34
N CYS A 73 -0.59 19.97 9.92
CA CYS A 73 -1.59 20.64 9.07
C CYS A 73 -2.49 21.63 9.83
N GLY A 74 -2.50 21.63 11.17
CA GLY A 74 -3.36 22.51 11.98
C GLY A 74 -4.87 22.19 11.95
N CYS A 75 -5.33 21.31 11.05
CA CYS A 75 -6.72 20.86 10.98
C CYS A 75 -7.06 19.78 12.01
N SER A 76 -8.32 19.73 12.44
CA SER A 76 -8.85 18.74 13.39
C SER A 76 -8.99 17.32 12.78
N MET A 77 -9.28 16.32 13.62
CA MET A 77 -9.59 14.94 13.18
C MET A 77 -10.86 14.82 12.31
N GLY A 78 -11.72 15.84 12.32
CA GLY A 78 -12.88 15.95 11.43
C GLY A 78 -12.52 16.38 10.00
N CYS A 79 -11.25 16.65 9.69
CA CYS A 79 -10.81 17.00 8.34
C CYS A 79 -11.18 15.90 7.34
N GLY A 80 -11.75 16.29 6.19
CA GLY A 80 -12.07 15.35 5.09
C GLY A 80 -10.84 14.60 4.55
N ASN A 81 -9.63 15.14 4.75
CA ASN A 81 -8.36 14.53 4.35
C ASN A 81 -7.64 13.79 5.51
N ARG A 82 -8.39 13.28 6.49
CA ARG A 82 -7.92 12.41 7.58
C ARG A 82 -8.82 11.19 7.73
N VAL A 83 -8.99 10.41 6.66
CA VAL A 83 -9.90 9.26 6.61
C VAL A 83 -9.28 8.05 7.31
N ILE A 84 -8.09 7.63 6.87
CA ILE A 84 -7.38 6.45 7.36
C ILE A 84 -6.99 6.60 8.82
N GLN A 85 -6.59 7.81 9.23
CA GLN A 85 -6.25 8.14 10.62
C GLN A 85 -7.41 7.97 11.61
N ARG A 86 -8.67 7.97 11.14
CA ARG A 86 -9.84 7.74 12.01
C ARG A 86 -10.05 6.26 12.36
N GLY A 87 -9.29 5.35 11.76
CA GLY A 87 -9.40 3.92 12.03
C GLY A 87 -10.63 3.29 11.38
N ILE A 88 -11.00 2.10 11.88
CA ILE A 88 -12.10 1.30 11.32
C ILE A 88 -13.43 1.96 11.68
N THR A 89 -14.20 2.35 10.66
CA THR A 89 -15.53 2.96 10.82
C THR A 89 -16.66 2.06 10.31
N ARG A 90 -16.32 0.92 9.70
CA ARG A 90 -17.25 -0.03 9.11
C ARG A 90 -17.51 -1.22 10.03
N LYS A 91 -18.71 -1.79 9.95
CA LYS A 91 -19.06 -3.00 10.70
C LYS A 91 -18.48 -4.24 10.02
N LEU A 92 -17.40 -4.77 10.58
CA LEU A 92 -16.70 -5.94 10.04
C LEU A 92 -16.99 -7.19 10.87
N GLN A 93 -17.05 -8.35 10.21
CA GLN A 93 -17.22 -9.65 10.85
C GLN A 93 -16.21 -10.65 10.30
N ILE A 94 -15.51 -11.34 11.21
CA ILE A 94 -14.74 -12.54 10.90
C ILE A 94 -15.70 -13.72 10.87
N PHE A 95 -15.65 -14.54 9.82
CA PHE A 95 -16.54 -15.68 9.63
C PHE A 95 -15.79 -16.87 9.01
N PHE A 96 -16.32 -18.09 9.16
CA PHE A 96 -15.80 -19.25 8.44
C PHE A 96 -16.32 -19.25 7.00
N THR A 97 -15.42 -19.34 6.04
CA THR A 97 -15.77 -19.43 4.62
C THR A 97 -16.29 -20.82 4.27
N HIS A 98 -17.22 -20.88 3.31
CA HIS A 98 -17.78 -22.16 2.83
C HIS A 98 -16.89 -22.85 1.78
N GLU A 99 -15.97 -22.10 1.17
CA GLU A 99 -15.11 -22.55 0.06
C GLU A 99 -13.81 -23.24 0.52
N GLY A 100 -13.68 -23.56 1.81
CA GLY A 100 -12.47 -24.17 2.35
C GLY A 100 -11.27 -23.22 2.50
N LYS A 101 -11.46 -21.90 2.32
CA LYS A 101 -10.42 -20.87 2.52
C LYS A 101 -10.16 -20.53 4.00
N GLY A 102 -10.75 -21.28 4.95
CA GLY A 102 -10.62 -21.03 6.38
C GLY A 102 -11.47 -19.84 6.85
N LEU A 103 -10.90 -19.02 7.74
CA LEU A 103 -11.53 -17.77 8.19
C LEU A 103 -11.51 -16.72 7.08
N GLY A 104 -12.49 -15.83 7.09
CA GLY A 104 -12.65 -14.72 6.15
C GLY A 104 -13.16 -13.47 6.85
N LEU A 105 -13.00 -12.31 6.21
CA LEU A 105 -13.54 -11.03 6.66
C LEU A 105 -14.67 -10.57 5.73
N ARG A 106 -15.80 -10.15 6.28
CA ARG A 106 -16.91 -9.53 5.53
C ARG A 106 -17.43 -8.27 6.20
N THR A 107 -18.09 -7.41 5.43
CA THR A 107 -18.86 -6.27 5.96
C THR A 107 -20.28 -6.70 6.36
N LEU A 108 -20.84 -6.09 7.40
CA LEU A 108 -22.23 -6.26 7.86
C LEU A 108 -23.14 -5.11 7.39
N GLU A 109 -22.60 -4.20 6.59
CA GLU A 109 -23.30 -3.06 6.01
C GLU A 109 -22.88 -2.88 4.55
N GLN A 110 -23.69 -2.17 3.77
CA GLN A 110 -23.35 -1.85 2.40
C GLN A 110 -22.12 -0.94 2.37
N LEU A 111 -21.10 -1.33 1.61
CA LEU A 111 -19.88 -0.56 1.47
C LEU A 111 -19.93 0.26 0.18
N PRO A 112 -19.90 1.61 0.24
CA PRO A 112 -19.83 2.41 -0.97
C PRO A 112 -18.47 2.26 -1.65
N ALA A 113 -18.44 2.44 -2.97
CA ALA A 113 -17.20 2.41 -3.75
C ALA A 113 -16.20 3.46 -3.23
N GLY A 114 -14.93 3.09 -3.14
CA GLY A 114 -13.88 3.96 -2.63
C GLY A 114 -13.89 4.17 -1.11
N ALA A 115 -14.76 3.49 -0.35
CA ALA A 115 -14.76 3.58 1.10
C ALA A 115 -13.53 2.91 1.71
N PHE A 116 -12.92 3.58 2.70
CA PHE A 116 -11.91 2.96 3.53
C PHE A 116 -12.50 1.84 4.40
N VAL A 117 -11.84 0.69 4.44
CA VAL A 117 -12.26 -0.49 5.20
C VAL A 117 -11.44 -0.62 6.49
N CYS A 118 -10.16 -0.95 6.35
CA CYS A 118 -9.21 -1.07 7.45
C CYS A 118 -7.78 -0.97 6.91
N LYS A 119 -6.82 -0.71 7.81
CA LYS A 119 -5.39 -0.80 7.49
C LYS A 119 -4.98 -2.27 7.48
N TYR A 120 -4.04 -2.68 6.64
CA TYR A 120 -3.26 -3.88 6.91
C TYR A 120 -2.15 -3.49 7.88
N VAL A 121 -2.05 -4.16 9.03
CA VAL A 121 -1.11 -3.81 10.11
C VAL A 121 -0.28 -5.03 10.43
N GLY A 122 1.02 -4.80 10.59
CA GLY A 122 2.03 -5.80 10.92
C GLY A 122 3.33 -5.14 11.35
N GLU A 123 4.36 -5.93 11.54
CA GLU A 123 5.72 -5.47 11.78
C GLU A 123 6.34 -4.98 10.47
N ILE A 124 7.07 -3.85 10.50
CA ILE A 124 7.87 -3.42 9.35
C ILE A 124 9.22 -4.10 9.47
N LEU A 125 9.59 -4.87 8.45
CA LEU A 125 10.84 -5.62 8.38
C LEU A 125 11.60 -5.23 7.12
N THR A 126 12.92 -5.31 7.18
CA THR A 126 13.75 -5.36 5.99
C THR A 126 13.56 -6.69 5.25
N ASN A 127 13.86 -6.72 3.95
CA ASN A 127 13.82 -7.98 3.20
C ASN A 127 14.77 -9.05 3.76
N MET A 128 15.91 -8.65 4.34
CA MET A 128 16.83 -9.57 5.02
C MET A 128 16.18 -10.24 6.23
N GLU A 129 15.57 -9.45 7.13
CA GLU A 129 14.86 -9.98 8.29
C GLU A 129 13.71 -10.91 7.88
N GLN A 130 13.01 -10.58 6.80
CA GLN A 130 11.94 -11.42 6.25
C GLN A 130 12.46 -12.76 5.71
N GLU A 131 13.61 -12.76 5.02
CA GLU A 131 14.24 -13.97 4.52
C GLU A 131 14.68 -14.89 5.67
N GLU A 132 15.30 -14.33 6.71
CA GLU A 132 15.66 -15.07 7.92
C GLU A 132 14.43 -15.69 8.59
N ARG A 133 13.33 -14.93 8.74
CA ARG A 133 12.06 -15.46 9.26
C ARG A 133 11.52 -16.61 8.42
N ASN A 134 11.54 -16.47 7.09
CA ASN A 134 11.08 -17.52 6.18
C ASN A 134 11.94 -18.80 6.29
N ASN A 135 13.25 -18.66 6.49
CA ASN A 135 14.15 -19.81 6.67
C ASN A 135 13.90 -20.50 8.01
N ASN A 136 13.68 -19.74 9.08
CA ASN A 136 13.32 -20.29 10.40
C ASN A 136 11.94 -20.96 10.37
N ALA A 137 10.95 -20.36 9.71
CA ALA A 137 9.60 -20.93 9.54
C ALA A 137 9.63 -22.28 8.81
N LYS A 138 10.48 -22.44 7.78
CA LYS A 138 10.66 -23.74 7.10
C LYS A 138 11.21 -24.83 8.03
N ALA A 139 11.96 -24.45 9.07
CA ALA A 139 12.53 -25.37 10.05
C ALA A 139 11.58 -25.68 11.22
N ASP A 140 10.54 -24.87 11.42
CA ASP A 140 9.56 -25.02 12.50
C ASP A 140 8.19 -25.49 11.97
N PRO A 141 7.78 -26.75 12.20
CA PRO A 141 6.50 -27.27 11.73
C PRO A 141 5.28 -26.61 12.37
N THR A 142 5.45 -25.76 13.40
CA THR A 142 4.37 -25.00 14.02
C THR A 142 4.04 -23.71 13.25
N VAL A 143 4.96 -23.20 12.43
CA VAL A 143 4.76 -22.00 11.61
C VAL A 143 4.22 -22.44 10.25
N THR A 144 2.91 -22.30 10.07
CA THR A 144 2.24 -22.81 8.87
C THR A 144 2.15 -21.78 7.74
N HIS A 145 2.08 -20.49 8.06
CA HIS A 145 1.86 -19.42 7.08
C HIS A 145 2.56 -18.14 7.52
N THR A 146 3.23 -17.47 6.59
CA THR A 146 3.73 -16.10 6.75
C THR A 146 2.87 -15.13 5.93
N TYR A 147 2.78 -13.88 6.37
CA TYR A 147 1.93 -12.87 5.73
C TYR A 147 2.70 -11.58 5.34
N PRO A 148 3.77 -11.68 4.52
CA PRO A 148 4.52 -10.53 4.07
C PRO A 148 3.82 -9.77 2.94
N ILE A 149 3.85 -8.43 3.02
CA ILE A 149 3.47 -7.51 1.92
C ILE A 149 4.65 -6.59 1.65
N LEU A 150 5.17 -6.58 0.43
CA LEU A 150 6.23 -5.66 0.03
C LEU A 150 5.72 -4.20 0.09
N LEU A 151 6.48 -3.32 0.73
CA LEU A 151 6.19 -1.88 0.78
C LEU A 151 6.88 -1.19 -0.39
N ASP A 152 6.37 -1.44 -1.60
CA ASP A 152 6.88 -0.93 -2.88
C ASP A 152 6.32 0.44 -3.26
N GLY A 153 5.71 1.15 -2.30
CA GLY A 153 5.12 2.48 -2.50
C GLY A 153 6.13 3.63 -2.58
N ASP A 154 7.42 3.34 -2.85
CA ASP A 154 8.46 4.34 -2.89
C ASP A 154 8.37 5.17 -4.18
N TRP A 155 7.87 6.40 -4.03
CA TRP A 155 8.06 7.44 -5.02
C TRP A 155 8.27 8.78 -4.34
N CYS A 156 9.49 8.99 -3.82
CA CYS A 156 10.18 10.30 -3.68
C CYS A 156 11.51 10.18 -2.93
N SER A 157 12.00 8.98 -2.59
CA SER A 157 13.36 8.88 -2.07
C SER A 157 14.33 9.39 -3.16
N GLU A 158 15.18 10.36 -2.83
CA GLU A 158 16.26 10.83 -3.72
C GLU A 158 17.35 9.76 -3.93
N LYS A 159 17.08 8.52 -3.51
CA LYS A 159 17.97 7.35 -3.48
C LYS A 159 17.15 6.10 -3.79
N GLY A 160 17.45 5.41 -4.88
CA GLY A 160 16.96 4.04 -5.06
C GLY A 160 17.36 3.20 -3.85
N LEU A 161 16.38 2.60 -3.18
CA LEU A 161 16.64 1.71 -2.04
C LEU A 161 17.41 0.49 -2.55
N LYS A 162 18.47 0.11 -1.84
CA LYS A 162 19.09 -1.20 -2.06
C LYS A 162 18.13 -2.29 -1.60
N ASP A 163 18.26 -3.51 -2.11
CA ASP A 163 17.42 -4.65 -1.68
C ASP A 163 17.46 -4.86 -0.16
N GLU A 164 18.60 -4.59 0.49
CA GLU A 164 18.79 -4.64 1.95
C GLU A 164 17.97 -3.58 2.71
N GLU A 165 17.62 -2.48 2.05
CA GLU A 165 16.87 -1.34 2.59
C GLU A 165 15.38 -1.37 2.19
N THR A 166 15.00 -2.27 1.29
CA THR A 166 13.60 -2.49 0.95
C THR A 166 12.88 -3.10 2.14
N MET A 167 11.67 -2.57 2.39
CA MET A 167 10.87 -2.95 3.53
C MET A 167 9.65 -3.75 3.11
N CYS A 168 9.22 -4.62 3.99
CA CYS A 168 7.95 -5.33 3.90
C CYS A 168 7.19 -5.19 5.22
N LEU A 169 5.89 -5.44 5.17
CA LEU A 169 4.99 -5.49 6.30
C LEU A 169 4.63 -6.96 6.55
N ASP A 170 4.99 -7.48 7.71
CA ASP A 170 4.71 -8.86 8.12
C ASP A 170 3.65 -8.90 9.22
N ALA A 171 2.48 -9.46 8.91
CA ALA A 171 1.37 -9.60 9.86
C ALA A 171 1.31 -10.97 10.55
N THR A 172 2.41 -11.74 10.55
CA THR A 172 2.43 -13.11 11.11
C THR A 172 2.23 -13.15 12.63
N PHE A 173 2.83 -12.20 13.37
CA PHE A 173 2.80 -12.20 14.85
C PHE A 173 2.06 -11.00 15.48
N SER A 174 1.94 -9.90 14.75
CA SER A 174 1.24 -8.68 15.19
C SER A 174 0.14 -8.36 14.19
N GLU A 175 -1.12 -8.35 14.64
CA GLU A 175 -2.26 -8.42 13.73
C GLU A 175 -3.40 -7.43 14.03
N ASN A 176 -4.20 -7.19 13.00
CA ASN A 176 -5.56 -6.70 13.13
C ASN A 176 -6.52 -7.56 12.28
N THR A 177 -7.79 -7.15 12.19
CA THR A 177 -8.81 -7.90 11.44
C THR A 177 -8.51 -8.06 9.94
N ALA A 178 -7.60 -7.27 9.35
CA ALA A 178 -7.32 -7.30 7.91
C ALA A 178 -6.64 -8.59 7.44
N ARG A 179 -5.97 -9.34 8.33
CA ARG A 179 -5.33 -10.62 7.97
C ARG A 179 -6.30 -11.71 7.51
N PHE A 180 -7.58 -11.57 7.84
CA PHE A 180 -8.65 -12.49 7.42
C PHE A 180 -9.25 -12.11 6.06
N ILE A 181 -8.71 -11.10 5.37
CA ILE A 181 -9.07 -10.81 3.98
C ILE A 181 -8.42 -11.88 3.12
N ASN A 182 -9.25 -12.69 2.46
CA ASN A 182 -8.77 -13.78 1.61
C ASN A 182 -8.39 -13.29 0.23
N HIS A 183 -7.40 -13.94 -0.38
CA HIS A 183 -7.12 -13.81 -1.79
C HIS A 183 -8.30 -14.36 -2.61
N MET A 184 -8.67 -13.64 -3.67
CA MET A 184 -9.73 -14.06 -4.60
C MET A 184 -9.16 -14.92 -5.73
#